data_AF-A0AAE1IYB3-F1
#
_entry.id   AF-A0AAE1IYB3-F1
#
_cell.length_a   1.000
_cell.length_b   1.000
_cell.length_c   1.000
_cell.angle_alpha   90.00
_cell.angle_beta   90.00
_cell.angle_gamma   90.00
#
_symmetry.space_group_name_H-M   'P 1'
#
loop_
_entity.id
_entity.type
_entity.pdbx_description
1 polymer ?
#
loop_
_entity_poly.entity_id
_entity_poly.type
_entity_poly.pdbx_seq_one_letter_code
_entity_poly.pdbx_strand_id
1 'polypeptide(L)'
;MAHTLQRAANHGRALRTTLAPLCQPFSTDALVEIRPGEIGMVSGIPEEHLRRRVVIYSPARTASQQGSGKVGKWKINFLSTQKWENPLMGWTSTGDPYANVGDAALSFDSAEAAKAFAEKHGWDYVVKERHTPLLKVKSYADNFKWKGPPKADE
;
A
#
# COMPACT_ATOMS: atom_id res chain seq x y z
N MET A 1 15.48 -47.21 -39.47
CA MET A 1 16.25 -48.40 -39.08
C MET A 1 17.66 -47.96 -38.72
N ALA A 2 18.05 -48.03 -37.45
CA ALA A 2 19.44 -48.11 -36.99
C ALA A 2 19.41 -48.46 -35.49
N HIS A 3 20.17 -49.48 -35.13
CA HIS A 3 20.10 -50.24 -33.89
C HIS A 3 21.18 -49.84 -32.89
N THR A 4 20.91 -50.10 -31.60
CA THR A 4 21.84 -50.50 -30.51
C THR A 4 22.88 -49.45 -30.06
N LEU A 5 23.15 -49.22 -28.77
CA LEU A 5 23.59 -50.18 -27.75
C LEU A 5 23.28 -49.67 -26.33
N GLN A 6 22.81 -50.59 -25.48
CA GLN A 6 22.82 -50.45 -24.02
C GLN A 6 24.27 -50.40 -23.51
N ARG A 7 24.55 -49.50 -22.57
CA ARG A 7 25.72 -49.61 -21.70
C ARG A 7 25.26 -49.55 -20.25
N ALA A 8 25.29 -50.70 -19.60
CA ALA A 8 25.15 -50.84 -18.17
C ALA A 8 26.44 -50.36 -17.47
N ALA A 9 26.30 -49.66 -16.34
CA ALA A 9 27.31 -49.59 -15.30
C ALA A 9 26.67 -49.23 -13.94
N ASN A 10 26.62 -50.24 -13.08
CA ASN A 10 26.84 -50.29 -11.61
C ASN A 10 26.67 -48.98 -10.81
N HIS A 11 25.69 -48.94 -9.91
CA HIS A 11 25.83 -49.31 -8.48
C HIS A 11 26.90 -48.51 -7.73
N GLY A 12 26.47 -47.36 -7.20
CA GLY A 12 27.13 -46.64 -6.12
C GLY A 12 26.05 -46.07 -5.18
N ARG A 13 25.61 -46.89 -4.21
CA ARG A 13 24.67 -46.47 -3.16
C ARG A 13 25.43 -45.60 -2.17
N ALA A 14 25.40 -44.29 -2.37
CA ALA A 14 25.87 -43.34 -1.35
C ALA A 14 24.77 -43.19 -0.30
N LEU A 15 25.00 -43.74 0.89
CA LEU A 15 24.21 -43.44 2.08
C LEU A 15 24.50 -42.00 2.48
N ARG A 16 23.65 -41.06 2.08
CA ARG A 16 23.62 -39.71 2.65
C ARG A 16 22.92 -39.80 4.00
N THR A 17 23.70 -39.79 5.08
CA THR A 17 23.21 -39.61 6.44
C THR A 17 22.48 -38.27 6.55
N THR A 18 21.16 -38.30 6.72
CA THR A 18 20.35 -37.13 7.03
C THR A 18 20.52 -36.77 8.51
N LEU A 19 21.52 -35.95 8.84
CA LEU A 19 21.46 -35.17 10.07
C LEU A 19 20.54 -33.98 9.79
N ALA A 20 19.26 -34.18 10.08
CA ALA A 20 18.32 -33.07 10.16
C ALA A 20 18.82 -32.12 11.26
N PRO A 21 19.04 -30.83 10.98
CA PRO A 21 19.30 -29.89 12.05
C PRO A 21 18.02 -29.78 12.88
N LEU A 22 18.11 -30.10 14.18
CA LEU A 22 17.10 -29.80 15.20
C LEU A 22 17.08 -28.27 15.45
N CYS A 23 16.85 -27.48 14.41
CA CYS A 23 16.48 -26.08 14.58
C CYS A 23 14.97 -26.03 14.49
N GLN A 24 14.30 -26.15 15.63
CA GLN A 24 12.92 -25.71 15.73
C GLN A 24 12.89 -24.24 15.28
N PRO A 25 12.06 -23.84 14.29
CA PRO A 25 11.79 -22.43 14.12
C PRO A 25 11.19 -21.95 15.44
N PHE A 26 11.83 -20.97 16.07
CA PHE A 26 11.31 -20.29 17.24
C PHE A 26 9.95 -19.72 16.79
N SER A 27 8.86 -20.42 17.12
CA SER A 27 7.53 -20.08 16.65
C SER A 27 7.10 -18.82 17.39
N THR A 28 7.30 -17.67 16.76
CA THR A 28 6.85 -16.35 17.24
C THR A 28 5.34 -16.17 17.13
N ASP A 29 4.58 -17.24 16.95
CA ASP A 29 3.12 -17.21 16.90
C ASP A 29 2.52 -17.47 18.28
N ALA A 30 3.05 -16.79 19.30
CA ALA A 30 2.26 -16.56 20.49
C ALA A 30 1.10 -15.66 20.04
N LEU A 31 -0.10 -16.23 19.95
CA LEU A 31 -1.38 -15.55 19.73
C LEU A 31 -1.63 -14.56 20.87
N VAL A 32 -0.85 -13.48 20.93
CA VAL A 32 -1.11 -12.35 21.78
C VAL A 32 -2.16 -11.54 21.05
N GLU A 33 -3.39 -11.60 21.54
CA GLU A 33 -4.45 -10.70 21.15
C GLU A 33 -3.98 -9.27 21.44
N ILE A 34 -3.45 -8.59 20.42
CA ILE A 34 -2.99 -7.22 20.54
C ILE A 34 -4.21 -6.36 20.83
N ARG A 35 -4.27 -5.78 22.02
CA ARG A 35 -5.35 -4.85 22.34
C ARG A 35 -5.19 -3.59 21.49
N PRO A 36 -6.29 -3.02 20.99
CA PRO A 36 -6.22 -1.77 20.24
C PRO A 36 -5.59 -0.67 21.11
N GLY A 37 -4.61 0.06 20.56
CA GLY A 37 -3.88 1.12 21.25
C GLY A 37 -2.68 0.70 22.10
N GLU A 38 -2.49 -0.60 22.38
CA GLU A 38 -1.38 -1.08 23.22
C GLU A 38 0.00 -0.79 22.61
N ILE A 39 0.13 -0.98 21.30
CA ILE A 39 1.39 -0.69 20.58
C ILE A 39 1.66 0.81 20.56
N GLY A 40 0.62 1.64 20.48
CA GLY A 40 0.75 3.10 20.57
C GLY A 40 1.43 3.53 21.87
N MET A 41 1.05 2.95 23.00
CA MET A 41 1.63 3.26 24.31
C MET A 41 3.10 2.84 24.43
N VAL A 42 3.46 1.68 23.87
CA VAL A 42 4.83 1.15 23.94
C VAL A 42 5.78 1.85 22.96
N SER A 43 5.25 2.39 21.86
CA SER A 43 6.05 2.98 20.78
C SER A 43 6.79 4.28 21.13
N GLY A 44 6.51 4.88 22.30
CA GLY A 44 7.15 6.13 22.72
C GLY A 44 6.60 7.38 22.02
N ILE A 45 5.49 7.27 21.30
CA ILE A 45 4.78 8.41 20.71
C ILE A 45 4.13 9.21 21.84
N PRO A 46 4.31 10.55 21.90
CA PRO A 46 3.66 11.36 22.92
C PRO A 46 2.13 11.32 22.78
N GLU A 47 1.43 11.39 23.91
CA GLU A 47 -0.02 11.17 23.98
C GLU A 47 -0.82 12.15 23.10
N GLU A 48 -0.32 13.39 22.94
CA GLU A 48 -0.89 14.41 22.06
C GLU A 48 -1.03 13.94 20.62
N HIS A 49 -0.06 13.15 20.13
CA HIS A 49 -0.07 12.63 18.76
C HIS A 49 -0.82 11.31 18.63
N LEU A 50 -1.11 10.60 19.73
CA LEU A 50 -1.95 9.40 19.71
C LEU A 50 -3.43 9.75 19.58
N ARG A 51 -3.88 10.87 20.18
CA ARG A 51 -5.28 11.31 20.13
C ARG A 51 -5.69 11.95 18.79
N ARG A 52 -4.78 12.05 17.82
CA ARG A 52 -5.07 12.72 16.55
C ARG A 52 -5.90 11.83 15.63
N ARG A 53 -6.81 12.46 14.88
CA ARG A 53 -7.58 11.77 13.85
C ARG A 53 -6.78 11.64 12.56
N VAL A 54 -6.75 10.44 11.99
CA VAL A 54 -6.08 10.12 10.74
C VAL A 54 -7.08 9.82 9.62
N VAL A 55 -6.67 10.04 8.37
CA VAL A 55 -7.48 9.73 7.19
C VAL A 55 -6.78 8.66 6.38
N ILE A 56 -7.41 7.50 6.27
CA ILE A 56 -6.93 6.39 5.44
C ILE A 56 -7.48 6.59 4.03
N TYR A 57 -6.61 6.68 3.03
CA TYR A 57 -7.03 6.92 1.66
C TYR A 57 -6.08 6.28 0.64
N SER A 58 -6.59 6.02 -0.56
CA SER A 58 -5.75 5.74 -1.73
C SER A 58 -5.55 7.05 -2.49
N PRO A 59 -4.31 7.50 -2.73
CA PRO A 59 -4.06 8.68 -3.57
C PRO A 59 -4.70 8.52 -4.95
N ALA A 60 -5.33 9.58 -5.42
CA ALA A 60 -5.87 9.65 -6.76
C ALA A 60 -4.72 9.74 -7.79
N ARG A 61 -5.02 9.41 -9.05
CA ARG A 61 -4.08 9.62 -10.15
C ARG A 61 -3.81 11.11 -10.30
N THR A 62 -2.54 11.50 -10.42
CA THR A 62 -2.15 12.88 -10.73
C THR A 62 -2.76 13.32 -12.06
N ALA A 63 -3.61 14.34 -12.07
CA ALA A 63 -4.36 14.75 -13.27
C ALA A 63 -3.46 15.13 -14.46
N SER A 64 -2.29 15.71 -14.18
CA SER A 64 -1.30 16.09 -15.19
C SER A 64 -0.61 14.89 -15.86
N GLN A 65 -0.69 13.69 -15.28
CA GLN A 65 -0.03 12.48 -15.77
C GLN A 65 -1.05 11.38 -16.08
N GLN A 66 -0.81 10.60 -17.14
CA GLN A 66 -1.71 9.50 -17.49
C GLN A 66 -1.34 8.16 -16.84
N GLY A 67 -0.13 8.04 -16.28
CA GLY A 67 0.36 6.81 -15.66
C GLY A 67 -0.40 6.41 -14.39
N SER A 68 -0.64 5.11 -14.23
CA SER A 68 -1.39 4.55 -13.09
C SER A 68 -0.51 3.87 -12.03
N GLY A 69 0.82 3.89 -12.17
CA GLY A 69 1.74 3.11 -11.32
C GLY A 69 1.73 3.49 -9.83
N LYS A 70 1.35 4.73 -9.48
CA LYS A 70 1.25 5.18 -8.09
C LYS A 70 -0.13 4.94 -7.45
N VAL A 71 -1.11 4.49 -8.24
CA VAL A 71 -2.50 4.31 -7.77
C VAL A 71 -2.64 2.93 -7.12
N GLY A 72 -3.43 2.85 -6.04
CA GLY A 72 -3.77 1.58 -5.38
C GLY A 72 -2.92 1.22 -4.18
N LYS A 73 -1.89 2.02 -3.87
CA LYS A 73 -1.28 2.04 -2.55
C LYS A 73 -2.17 2.84 -1.60
N TRP A 74 -2.35 2.33 -0.40
CA TRP A 74 -3.09 2.98 0.68
C TRP A 74 -2.12 3.76 1.55
N LYS A 75 -2.53 4.94 2.01
CA LYS A 75 -1.74 5.81 2.87
C LYS A 75 -2.58 6.30 4.03
N ILE A 76 -1.89 6.63 5.12
CA ILE A 76 -2.47 7.27 6.29
C ILE A 76 -2.06 8.73 6.26
N ASN A 77 -3.03 9.62 6.06
CA ASN A 77 -2.82 11.05 6.13
C ASN A 77 -3.05 11.53 7.56
N PHE A 78 -2.02 12.13 8.14
CA PHE A 78 -2.11 12.88 9.38
C PHE A 78 -2.50 14.31 9.02
N LEU A 79 -3.68 14.75 9.45
CA LEU A 79 -4.10 16.14 9.23
C LEU A 79 -3.08 17.07 9.87
N SER A 80 -2.32 17.79 9.03
CA SER A 80 -1.22 18.63 9.49
C SER A 80 -1.75 19.89 10.15
N THR A 81 -1.16 20.27 11.28
CA THR A 81 -1.60 21.42 12.08
C THR A 81 -1.31 22.75 11.39
N GLN A 82 -0.07 23.24 11.48
CA GLN A 82 0.30 24.59 11.07
C GLN A 82 1.68 24.57 10.41
N LYS A 83 1.77 25.28 9.30
CA LYS A 83 3.02 25.60 8.61
C LYS A 83 3.13 27.12 8.56
N TRP A 84 4.30 27.66 8.85
CA TRP A 84 4.56 29.10 8.86
C TRP A 84 5.84 29.44 8.12
N GLU A 85 6.00 30.72 7.76
CA GLU A 85 7.21 31.22 7.11
C GLU A 85 8.28 31.54 8.16
N ASN A 86 9.52 31.09 7.92
CA ASN A 86 10.66 31.43 8.75
C ASN A 86 11.07 32.90 8.50
N PRO A 87 11.08 33.78 9.52
CA PRO A 87 11.36 35.21 9.33
C PRO A 87 12.76 35.54 8.79
N LEU A 88 13.74 34.62 8.92
CA LEU A 88 15.10 34.86 8.42
C LEU A 88 15.23 34.56 6.91
N MET A 89 14.78 33.38 6.46
CA MET A 89 15.04 32.87 5.10
C MET A 89 13.78 32.74 4.23
N GLY A 90 12.59 32.90 4.80
CA GLY A 90 11.31 32.72 4.09
C GLY A 90 10.91 31.25 3.85
N TRP A 91 11.61 30.28 4.44
CA TRP A 91 11.30 28.86 4.24
C TRP A 91 10.09 28.41 5.06
N THR A 92 9.33 27.45 4.54
CA THR A 92 8.21 26.84 5.25
C THR A 92 8.71 25.98 6.42
N SER A 93 8.42 26.41 7.63
CA SER A 93 8.70 25.70 8.87
C SER A 93 7.43 25.05 9.42
N THR A 94 7.58 23.95 10.18
CA THR A 94 6.48 23.27 10.84
C THR A 94 6.94 22.69 12.18
N GLY A 95 6.01 22.60 13.13
CA GLY A 95 6.24 21.96 14.43
C GLY A 95 5.65 20.55 14.55
N ASP A 96 4.93 20.07 13.53
CA ASP A 96 4.30 18.74 13.56
C ASP A 96 5.28 17.67 13.06
N PRO A 97 5.66 16.67 13.89
CA PRO A 97 6.60 15.62 13.48
C PRO A 97 6.02 14.70 12.41
N TYR A 98 4.69 14.57 12.32
CA TYR A 98 4.04 13.71 11.33
C TYR A 98 3.79 14.38 9.98
N ALA A 99 4.17 15.65 9.82
CA ALA A 99 3.90 16.44 8.62
C ALA A 99 4.37 15.77 7.31
N ASN A 100 5.43 14.97 7.36
CA ASN A 100 5.99 14.27 6.19
C ASN A 100 5.84 12.74 6.25
N VAL A 101 5.60 12.17 7.44
CA VAL A 101 5.65 10.73 7.69
C VAL A 101 4.53 9.98 6.96
N GLY A 102 3.32 10.55 6.96
CA GLY A 102 2.16 9.96 6.28
C GLY A 102 2.30 9.88 4.76
N ASP A 103 2.94 10.88 4.15
CA ASP A 103 3.08 10.93 2.68
C ASP A 103 4.29 10.15 2.17
N ALA A 104 5.42 10.18 2.90
CA ALA A 104 6.69 9.64 2.43
C ALA A 104 6.95 8.18 2.83
N ALA A 105 6.57 7.77 4.05
CA ALA A 105 7.05 6.53 4.64
C ALA A 105 5.96 5.46 4.89
N LEU A 106 4.70 5.87 5.08
CA LEU A 106 3.60 4.95 5.42
C LEU A 106 2.74 4.62 4.20
N SER A 107 3.12 3.57 3.47
CA SER A 107 2.33 3.01 2.38
C SER A 107 1.96 1.55 2.65
N PHE A 108 0.71 1.21 2.41
CA PHE A 108 0.13 -0.11 2.60
C PHE A 108 -0.42 -0.65 1.28
N ASP A 109 -0.52 -1.97 1.18
CA ASP A 109 -1.08 -2.63 -0.01
C ASP A 109 -2.61 -2.73 0.02
N SER A 110 -3.21 -2.80 1.21
CA SER A 110 -4.66 -2.91 1.39
C SER A 110 -5.20 -1.87 2.37
N ALA A 111 -6.49 -1.57 2.23
CA ALA A 111 -7.20 -0.71 3.18
C ALA A 111 -7.24 -1.33 4.58
N GLU A 112 -7.43 -2.64 4.65
CA GLU A 112 -7.50 -3.40 5.90
C GLU A 112 -6.17 -3.38 6.65
N ALA A 113 -5.04 -3.51 5.95
CA ALA A 113 -3.72 -3.40 6.57
C ALA A 113 -3.51 -2.00 7.19
N ALA A 114 -3.97 -0.95 6.50
CA ALA A 114 -3.90 0.41 7.02
C ALA A 114 -4.82 0.62 8.24
N LYS A 115 -6.03 0.04 8.24
CA LYS A 115 -6.95 0.07 9.40
C LYS A 115 -6.36 -0.66 10.59
N ALA A 116 -5.90 -1.89 10.39
CA ALA A 116 -5.27 -2.69 11.44
C ALA A 116 -4.03 -1.99 12.02
N PHE A 117 -3.25 -1.29 11.19
CA PHE A 117 -2.12 -0.49 11.67
C PHE A 117 -2.58 0.68 12.55
N ALA A 118 -3.61 1.42 12.13
CA ALA A 118 -4.16 2.51 12.93
C ALA A 118 -4.77 2.03 14.26
N GLU A 119 -5.50 0.92 14.25
CA GLU A 119 -6.10 0.31 15.45
C GLU A 119 -5.05 -0.17 16.45
N LYS A 120 -3.97 -0.79 15.97
CA LYS A 120 -2.82 -1.19 16.79
C LYS A 120 -2.19 -0.01 17.54
N HIS A 121 -2.08 1.14 16.88
CA HIS A 121 -1.54 2.37 17.48
C HIS A 121 -2.59 3.17 18.25
N GLY A 122 -3.88 2.82 18.15
CA GLY A 122 -4.96 3.51 18.85
C GLY A 122 -5.34 4.85 18.23
N TRP A 123 -5.11 5.04 16.93
CA TRP A 123 -5.50 6.27 16.23
C TRP A 123 -6.96 6.21 15.77
N ASP A 124 -7.70 7.28 16.00
CA ASP A 124 -9.02 7.48 15.42
C ASP A 124 -8.89 7.67 13.90
N TYR A 125 -9.55 6.85 13.10
CA TYR A 125 -9.40 6.88 11.65
C TYR A 125 -10.72 7.11 10.90
N VAL A 126 -10.61 7.79 9.75
CA VAL A 126 -11.70 7.91 8.77
C VAL A 126 -11.21 7.34 7.44
N VAL A 127 -11.99 6.44 6.85
CA VAL A 127 -11.65 5.78 5.58
C VAL A 127 -12.28 6.54 4.43
N LYS A 128 -11.48 7.00 3.48
CA LYS A 128 -11.93 7.51 2.18
C LYS A 128 -11.80 6.42 1.15
N GLU A 129 -12.93 6.02 0.58
CA GLU A 129 -12.96 4.99 -0.45
C GLU A 129 -12.23 5.43 -1.73
N ARG A 130 -11.64 4.44 -2.42
CA ARG A 130 -10.91 4.68 -3.66
C ARG A 130 -11.88 4.86 -4.82
N HIS A 131 -11.95 6.07 -5.37
CA HIS A 131 -12.66 6.30 -6.63
C HIS A 131 -11.86 5.78 -7.82
N THR A 132 -12.36 4.72 -8.45
CA THR A 132 -11.78 4.14 -9.66
C THR A 132 -12.55 4.62 -10.89
N PRO A 133 -11.88 5.12 -11.94
CA PRO A 133 -12.56 5.55 -13.15
C PRO A 133 -13.22 4.37 -13.85
N LEU A 134 -14.45 4.56 -14.30
CA LEU A 134 -15.16 3.55 -15.09
C LEU A 134 -14.54 3.45 -16.49
N LEU A 135 -14.20 2.22 -16.90
CA LEU A 135 -13.69 1.96 -18.24
C LEU A 135 -14.86 2.01 -19.24
N LYS A 136 -14.94 3.12 -20.00
CA LYS A 136 -15.94 3.28 -21.06
C LYS A 136 -15.47 2.55 -22.32
N VAL A 137 -16.37 1.80 -22.95
CA VAL A 137 -16.15 1.26 -24.31
C VAL A 137 -16.01 2.44 -25.26
N LYS A 138 -14.92 2.47 -26.04
CA LYS A 138 -14.64 3.50 -27.03
C LYS A 138 -14.27 2.82 -28.34
N SER A 139 -15.02 3.08 -29.40
CA SER A 139 -14.66 2.64 -30.75
C SER A 139 -14.27 3.84 -31.60
N TYR A 140 -13.19 3.73 -32.37
CA TYR A 140 -12.79 4.80 -33.31
C TYR A 140 -13.84 5.00 -34.41
N ALA A 141 -14.60 3.95 -34.76
CA ALA A 141 -15.70 4.03 -35.73
C ALA A 141 -16.82 4.98 -35.30
N ASP A 142 -17.01 5.19 -33.99
CA ASP A 142 -18.03 6.10 -33.46
C ASP A 142 -17.79 7.55 -33.90
N ASN A 143 -16.53 7.91 -34.22
CA ASN A 143 -16.18 9.24 -34.71
C ASN A 143 -16.83 9.56 -36.08
N PHE A 144 -17.10 8.53 -36.89
CA PHE A 144 -17.64 8.67 -38.25
C PHE A 144 -19.08 8.16 -38.39
N LYS A 145 -19.77 7.91 -37.27
CA LYS A 145 -21.16 7.45 -37.30
C LYS A 145 -22.06 8.52 -37.92
N TRP A 146 -22.95 8.10 -38.82
CA TRP A 146 -23.94 8.98 -39.43
C TRP A 146 -24.80 9.67 -38.36
N LYS A 147 -24.81 11.00 -38.36
CA LYS A 147 -25.47 11.83 -37.33
C LYS A 147 -26.95 12.12 -37.61
N GLY A 148 -27.48 11.60 -38.71
CA GLY A 148 -28.83 11.93 -39.18
C GLY A 148 -28.85 13.22 -40.00
N PRO A 149 -30.03 13.56 -40.58
CA PRO A 149 -30.23 14.84 -41.26
C PRO A 149 -30.09 16.01 -40.27
N PRO A 150 -29.74 17.21 -40.75
CA PRO A 150 -29.68 18.41 -39.91
C PRO A 150 -31.03 18.65 -39.25
N LYS A 151 -31.03 18.91 -37.94
CA LYS A 151 -32.25 19.36 -37.25
C LYS A 151 -32.51 20.80 -37.69
N ALA A 152 -33.74 21.08 -38.14
CA ALA A 152 -34.17 22.45 -38.39
C ALA A 152 -34.17 23.19 -37.05
N ASP A 153 -33.50 24.33 -37.00
CA ASP A 153 -33.46 25.19 -35.81
C ASP A 153 -34.87 25.73 -35.55
N GLU A 154 -35.39 25.51 -34.34
CA GLU A 154 -36.64 26.10 -33.81
C GLU A 154 -36.31 27.33 -32.96
#